data_AF-A0A954JLQ2-F1
#
_entry.id   AF-A0A954JLQ2-F1
#
_cell.length_a   1.000
_cell.length_b   1.000
_cell.length_c   1.000
_cell.angle_alpha   90.00
_cell.angle_beta   90.00
_cell.angle_gamma   90.00
#
_symmetry.space_group_name_H-M   'P 1'
#
loop_
_entity.id
_entity.type
_entity.pdbx_description
1 polymer ?
#
loop_
_entity_poly.entity_id
_entity_poly.type
_entity_poly.pdbx_seq_one_letter_code
_entity_poly.pdbx_strand_id
1 'polypeptide(L)' 'MICVTIGRTRHKMVIAEHRNLAERGAELVELRLDWISRDADVARLLKDRPTPVVVTCRRPDDGGRFSGPEDKRTALLR' A
#
# COMPACT_ATOMS: atom_id res chain seq x y z
N MET A 1 -1.14 19.87 0.81
CA MET A 1 -0.78 18.52 0.32
C MET A 1 -1.80 17.53 0.86
N ILE A 2 -2.44 16.77 -0.03
CA ILE A 2 -3.44 15.74 0.33
C ILE A 2 -2.82 14.36 0.11
N CYS A 3 -2.99 13.46 1.10
CA CYS A 3 -2.65 12.04 0.97
C CYS A 3 -3.90 11.23 0.65
N VAL A 4 -3.86 10.38 -0.39
CA VAL A 4 -4.96 9.49 -0.75
C VAL A 4 -4.60 8.04 -0.43
N THR A 5 -5.44 7.36 0.36
CA THR A 5 -5.20 5.97 0.79
C THR A 5 -5.75 4.95 -0.21
N ILE A 6 -4.92 3.97 -0.59
CA ILE A 6 -5.28 2.86 -1.47
C ILE A 6 -5.34 1.56 -0.67
N GLY A 7 -6.55 1.04 -0.46
CA GLY A 7 -6.84 -0.25 0.18
C GLY A 7 -7.44 -1.25 -0.81
N ARG A 8 -6.61 -1.87 -1.66
CA ARG A 8 -7.05 -2.87 -2.65
C ARG A 8 -6.46 -4.23 -2.34
N THR A 9 -7.19 -5.29 -2.70
CA THR A 9 -6.85 -6.69 -2.37
C THR A 9 -5.81 -7.33 -3.29
N ARG A 10 -5.57 -6.75 -4.47
CA ARG A 10 -4.69 -7.31 -5.51
C ARG A 10 -3.71 -6.25 -6.00
N HIS A 11 -2.44 -6.62 -6.19
CA HIS A 11 -1.39 -5.73 -6.71
C HIS A 11 -1.78 -4.99 -7.98
N LYS A 12 -2.40 -5.70 -8.95
CA LYS A 12 -2.84 -5.08 -10.21
C LYS A 12 -3.83 -3.93 -9.98
N MET A 13 -4.74 -4.07 -9.01
CA MET A 13 -5.70 -3.02 -8.68
C MET A 13 -5.03 -1.86 -7.93
N VAL A 14 -4.09 -2.14 -7.02
CA VAL A 14 -3.29 -1.10 -6.36
C VAL A 14 -2.56 -0.24 -7.39
N ILE A 15 -1.86 -0.89 -8.34
CA ILE A 15 -1.10 -0.21 -9.39
C ILE A 15 -2.00 0.61 -10.31
N ALA A 16 -3.14 0.04 -10.73
CA ALA A 16 -4.10 0.74 -11.58
C ALA A 16 -4.71 1.96 -10.86
N GLU A 17 -5.08 1.81 -9.59
CA GLU A 17 -5.63 2.90 -8.78
C GLU A 17 -4.59 4.02 -8.57
N HIS A 18 -3.34 3.66 -8.27
CA HIS A 18 -2.27 4.64 -8.09
C HIS A 18 -2.05 5.48 -9.34
N ARG A 19 -2.03 4.85 -10.52
CA ARG A 19 -1.96 5.57 -11.81
C ARG A 19 -3.15 6.50 -12.02
N ASN A 20 -4.37 6.01 -11.81
CA ASN A 20 -5.57 6.85 -11.95
C ASN A 20 -5.57 8.04 -10.99
N LEU A 21 -5.15 7.84 -9.74
CA LEU A 21 -5.07 8.93 -8.75
C LEU A 21 -4.01 9.96 -9.13
N ALA A 22 -2.86 9.53 -9.64
CA ALA A 22 -1.82 10.44 -10.11
C ALA A 22 -2.29 11.27 -11.32
N GLU A 23 -2.98 10.65 -12.29
CA GLU A 23 -3.61 11.36 -13.42
C GLU A 23 -4.64 12.40 -12.97
N ARG A 24 -5.29 12.17 -11.83
CA ARG A 24 -6.26 13.08 -11.21
C ARG A 24 -5.62 14.12 -10.27
N GLY A 25 -4.29 14.16 -10.17
CA GLY A 25 -3.54 15.16 -9.41
C GLY A 25 -3.26 14.80 -7.94
N ALA A 26 -3.36 13.53 -7.54
CA ALA A 26 -2.95 13.13 -6.19
C ALA A 26 -1.43 13.31 -6.01
N GLU A 27 -1.02 14.14 -5.05
CA GLU A 27 0.40 14.46 -4.82
C GLU A 27 1.13 13.45 -3.92
N LEU A 28 0.38 12.68 -3.13
CA LEU A 28 0.89 11.68 -2.19
C LEU A 28 -0.14 10.56 -2.06
N VAL A 29 0.32 9.30 -2.05
CA VAL A 29 -0.57 8.16 -1.78
C VAL A 29 -0.07 7.31 -0.61
N GLU A 30 -1.00 6.73 0.14
CA GLU A 30 -0.72 5.68 1.13
C GLU A 30 -1.10 4.32 0.55
N LEU A 31 -0.15 3.39 0.47
CA LEU A 31 -0.40 2.00 0.12
C LEU A 31 -0.62 1.17 1.37
N ARG A 32 -1.86 0.68 1.55
CA ARG A 32 -2.24 -0.16 2.70
C ARG A 32 -1.99 -1.63 2.38
N LEU A 33 -0.79 -2.12 2.70
CA LEU A 33 -0.40 -3.52 2.46
C LEU A 33 -1.28 -4.52 3.21
N ASP A 34 -1.82 -4.12 4.37
CA ASP A 34 -2.72 -4.95 5.17
C ASP A 34 -4.04 -5.28 4.46
N TRP A 35 -4.36 -4.61 3.35
CA TRP A 35 -5.53 -4.94 2.52
C TRP A 35 -5.25 -5.99 1.44
N ILE A 36 -3.98 -6.28 1.12
CA ILE A 36 -3.62 -7.23 0.07
C ILE A 36 -3.89 -8.65 0.58
N SER A 37 -4.69 -9.43 -0.16
CA SER A 37 -5.16 -10.75 0.31
C SER A 37 -4.12 -11.86 0.23
N ARG A 38 -3.03 -11.65 -0.53
CA ARG A 38 -1.88 -12.56 -0.64
C ARG A 38 -0.63 -11.83 -0.18
N ASP A 39 0.51 -12.51 -0.19
CA ASP A 39 1.79 -11.90 0.17
C ASP A 39 2.05 -10.62 -0.63
N ALA A 40 2.27 -9.53 0.09
CA ALA A 40 2.50 -8.21 -0.48
C ALA A 40 3.92 -8.11 -1.05
N ASP A 41 4.05 -8.25 -2.37
CA ASP A 41 5.25 -7.86 -3.11
C ASP A 41 5.38 -6.33 -3.21
N VAL A 42 6.13 -5.73 -2.28
CA VAL A 42 6.35 -4.28 -2.20
C VAL A 42 7.18 -3.76 -3.37
N ALA A 43 8.20 -4.49 -3.80
CA ALA A 43 9.05 -4.13 -4.93
C ALA A 43 8.21 -3.95 -6.21
N ARG A 44 7.27 -4.87 -6.45
CA ARG A 44 6.34 -4.78 -7.58
C ARG A 44 5.41 -3.56 -7.49
N LEU A 45 4.95 -3.18 -6.30
CA LEU A 45 4.06 -2.01 -6.13
C LEU A 45 4.80 -0.69 -6.34
N LEU A 46 6.08 -0.63 -5.96
CA LEU A 46 6.86 0.61 -6.00
C LEU A 46 7.64 0.82 -7.30
N LYS A 47 7.82 -0.22 -8.12
CA LYS A 47 8.66 -0.21 -9.33
C LYS A 47 8.44 1.01 -10.22
N ASP A 48 7.17 1.29 -10.57
CA ASP A 48 6.78 2.36 -11.51
C ASP A 48 5.81 3.34 -10.82
N ARG A 49 6.10 3.72 -9.57
CA ARG A 49 5.22 4.59 -8.79
C ARG A 49 5.17 6.01 -9.39
N PRO A 50 3.99 6.53 -9.78
CA PRO A 50 3.88 7.84 -10.44
C PRO A 50 4.01 9.03 -9.47
N THR A 51 3.80 8.81 -8.16
CA THR A 51 3.84 9.86 -7.13
C THR A 51 4.53 9.33 -5.87
N PRO A 52 4.98 10.20 -4.94
CA PRO A 52 5.44 9.79 -3.62
C PRO A 52 4.47 8.84 -2.90
N VAL A 53 5.01 7.90 -2.13
CA VAL A 53 4.27 6.82 -1.49
C VAL A 53 4.64 6.71 -0.02
N VAL A 54 3.64 6.62 0.85
CA VAL A 54 3.74 6.08 2.21
C VAL A 54 3.32 4.62 2.16
N VAL A 55 4.17 3.70 2.63
CA VAL A 55 3.81 2.28 2.74
C VAL A 55 3.38 2.00 4.17
N THR A 56 2.18 1.46 4.34
CA THR A 56 1.60 1.16 5.65
C THR A 56 1.20 -0.31 5.71
N CYS A 57 1.62 -1.00 6.77
CA CYS A 57 1.13 -2.34 7.12
C CYS A 57 0.63 -2.32 8.56
N ARG A 58 -0.69 -2.11 8.73
CA ARG A 58 -1.32 -1.82 10.03
C ARG A 58 -1.91 -3.09 10.67
N ARG A 59 -1.68 -3.28 11.96
CA ARG A 59 -2.17 -4.42 12.76
C ARG A 59 -3.63 -4.26 13.19
N PRO A 60 -4.35 -5.34 13.53
CA PRO A 60 -5.69 -5.30 14.14
C PRO A 60 -5.79 -4.39 15.37
N ASP A 61 -4.81 -4.45 16.27
CA ASP A 61 -4.78 -3.62 17.49
C ASP A 61 -4.70 -2.12 17.19
N ASP A 62 -4.19 -1.77 16.00
CA ASP A 62 -4.12 -0.39 15.48
C ASP A 62 -5.27 -0.08 14.49
N GLY A 63 -6.27 -0.96 14.36
CA GLY A 63 -7.41 -0.83 13.43
C GLY A 63 -7.11 -1.22 11.97
N GLY A 64 -6.03 -1.95 11.73
CA GLY A 64 -5.66 -2.51 10.43
C GLY A 64 -6.09 -3.97 10.23
N ARG A 65 -5.53 -4.62 9.22
CA ARG A 65 -5.92 -5.99 8.80
C ARG A 65 -4.78 -7.01 8.81
N PHE A 66 -3.55 -6.60 9.15
CA PHE A 66 -2.40 -7.51 9.15
C PHE A 66 -2.39 -8.37 10.42
N SER A 67 -2.84 -9.62 10.31
CA SER A 67 -2.88 -10.59 11.43
C SER A 67 -1.67 -11.53 11.48
N GLY A 68 -0.64 -11.28 10.66
CA GLY A 68 0.57 -12.09 10.65
C GLY A 68 1.53 -11.79 11.80
N PRO A 69 2.60 -12.60 11.94
CA PRO A 69 3.71 -12.32 12.85
C PRO A 69 4.39 -10.96 12.62
N GLU A 70 4.87 -10.32 13.68
CA GLU A 70 5.47 -8.98 13.65
C GLU A 70 6.80 -8.92 12.87
N ASP A 71 7.58 -10.00 12.88
CA ASP A 71 8.80 -10.15 12.09
C ASP A 71 8.49 -10.11 10.58
N LYS A 72 7.43 -10.79 10.14
CA LYS A 72 6.93 -10.70 8.76
C LYS A 72 6.44 -9.29 8.44
N ARG A 73 5.72 -8.64 9.36
CA ARG A 73 5.26 -7.25 9.18
C ARG A 73 6.44 -6.31 8.96
N THR A 74 7.47 -6.45 9.78
CA THR A 74 8.67 -5.61 9.75
C THR A 74 9.50 -5.90 8.50
N ALA A 75 9.59 -7.16 8.07
CA ALA A 75 10.27 -7.52 6.83
C ALA A 75 9.63 -6.88 5.58
N LEU A 76 8.30 -6.67 5.57
CA LEU A 76 7.62 -5.94 4.49
C LEU A 76 7.96 -4.44 4.45
N LEU A 77 8.47 -3.87 5.55
CA LEU A 77 8.69 -2.42 5.71
C LEU A 77 10.17 -2.01 5.74
N ARG A 78 11.08 -2.98 5.58
CA ARG A 78 12.54 -2.75 5.48
C ARG A 78 12.97 -2.73 4.02
#